data_AF-A0A8J2WPB2-F1
#
_entry.id   AF-A0A8J2WPB2-F1
#
_cell.length_a   1.000
_cell.length_b   1.000
_cell.length_c   1.000
_cell.angle_alpha   90.00
_cell.angle_beta   90.00
_cell.angle_gamma   90.00
#
_symmetry.space_group_name_H-M   'P 1'
#
loop_
_entity.id
_entity.type
_entity.pdbx_description
1 polymer ?
#
loop_
_entity_poly.entity_id
_entity_poly.type
_entity_poly.pdbx_seq_one_letter_code
_entity_poly.pdbx_strand_id
1 'polypeptide(L)'
;MDLVYNLCSANQFKCGNGQCIDVNLVCDGKGDCFDGTDEGQIPVKTTINANKSAFHDPLNQPLNNGKNCVDINECAFVNKCSHFCNNTEGSYRCSCATGYALENDQTICKAVNGRPMLVVATNHHAEILLNSNVASSRFLVKSNATIKGITYQHEKISTFYWITAEGVSRSNSGGESLIYKINDVSPSGLALDKSTGNIYFSAIQNEEATFDGKNQSVIRVIASNSLEANVNIVTTQSIITDIALDNQNSILFWSEHTKPYTGRIVRATMDGQSTMWLIIIVLNLLKFVIQNDIYKLM
;
A
#
# COMPACT_ATOMS: atom_id res chain seq x y z
N MET A 1 30.40 15.88 16.89
CA MET A 1 29.80 17.12 17.41
C MET A 1 28.38 17.11 16.89
N ASP A 2 27.47 16.58 17.69
CA ASP A 2 26.11 16.22 17.27
C ASP A 2 25.25 17.47 17.07
N LEU A 3 24.61 17.57 15.90
CA LEU A 3 23.53 18.50 15.65
C LEU A 3 22.25 17.93 16.28
N VAL A 4 21.95 18.38 17.49
CA VAL A 4 20.67 18.13 18.16
C VAL A 4 19.59 18.89 17.40
N TYR A 5 18.80 18.17 16.60
CA TYR A 5 17.52 18.70 16.12
C TYR A 5 16.59 18.84 17.33
N ASN A 6 16.30 20.07 17.76
CA ASN A 6 15.28 20.35 18.77
C ASN A 6 13.89 19.96 18.22
N LEU A 7 13.51 18.70 18.43
CA LEU A 7 12.13 18.26 18.37
C LEU A 7 11.44 18.63 19.68
N CYS A 8 10.31 19.33 19.60
CA CYS A 8 9.43 19.50 20.76
C CYS A 8 8.82 18.14 21.13
N SER A 9 8.49 17.96 22.42
CA SER A 9 7.83 16.73 22.90
C SER A 9 6.41 16.60 22.34
N ALA A 10 5.81 15.41 22.39
CA ALA A 10 4.46 15.15 21.85
C ALA A 10 3.35 16.09 22.41
N ASN A 11 3.54 16.65 23.61
CA ASN A 11 2.61 17.59 24.24
C ASN A 11 3.07 19.06 24.14
N GLN A 12 3.98 19.39 23.22
CA GLN A 12 4.51 20.73 23.05
C GLN A 12 4.29 21.24 21.63
N PHE A 13 3.86 22.50 21.51
CA PHE A 13 3.75 23.24 20.27
C PHE A 13 5.06 23.97 19.95
N LYS A 14 5.48 23.93 18.68
CA LYS A 14 6.67 24.66 18.21
C LYS A 14 6.27 25.99 17.61
N CYS A 15 6.60 27.08 18.31
CA CYS A 15 6.48 28.44 17.80
C CYS A 15 7.28 28.64 16.50
N GLY A 16 6.89 29.62 15.68
CA GLY A 16 7.59 29.94 14.42
C GLY A 16 9.07 30.28 14.59
N ASN A 17 9.43 30.88 15.72
CA ASN A 17 10.80 31.18 16.14
C ASN A 17 11.59 29.97 16.67
N GLY A 18 10.96 28.79 16.78
CA GLY A 18 11.56 27.54 17.24
C GLY A 18 11.45 27.25 18.74
N GLN A 19 10.81 28.11 19.54
CA GLN A 19 10.49 27.85 20.95
C GLN A 19 9.44 26.73 21.07
N CYS A 20 9.54 25.88 22.10
CA CYS A 20 8.50 24.90 22.43
C CYS A 20 7.66 25.41 23.62
N ILE A 21 6.35 25.49 23.46
CA ILE A 21 5.38 25.82 24.53
C ILE A 21 4.40 24.66 24.74
N ASP A 22 3.65 24.65 25.83
CA ASP A 22 2.62 23.63 26.06
C ASP A 22 1.45 23.82 25.09
N VAL A 23 0.88 22.73 24.58
CA VAL A 23 -0.27 22.78 23.64
C VAL A 23 -1.51 23.48 24.20
N ASN A 24 -1.63 23.59 25.53
CA ASN A 24 -2.72 24.30 26.20
C ASN A 24 -2.57 25.83 26.15
N LEU A 25 -1.37 26.33 25.88
CA LEU A 25 -1.05 27.76 25.74
C LEU A 25 -1.24 28.25 24.30
N VAL A 26 -1.68 27.38 23.39
CA VAL A 26 -1.97 27.75 22.00
C VAL A 26 -3.42 28.20 21.89
N CYS A 27 -3.63 29.42 21.40
CA CYS A 27 -4.94 30.07 21.28
C CYS A 27 -5.63 30.31 22.63
N ASP A 28 -4.88 30.66 23.67
CA ASP A 28 -5.42 30.98 24.99
C ASP A 28 -5.76 32.49 25.14
N GLY A 29 -5.53 33.28 24.08
CA GLY A 29 -5.73 34.72 24.05
C GLY A 29 -4.52 35.51 24.56
N LYS A 30 -3.38 34.84 24.81
CA LYS A 30 -2.13 35.43 25.27
C LYS A 30 -0.97 34.97 24.39
N GLY A 31 -0.13 35.91 23.98
CA GLY A 31 1.10 35.57 23.26
C GLY A 31 2.13 34.94 24.19
N ASP A 32 2.21 33.63 24.21
CA ASP A 32 3.21 32.80 24.90
C ASP A 32 4.39 32.43 23.98
N CYS A 33 4.18 32.44 22.66
CA CYS A 33 5.26 32.51 21.69
C CYS A 33 5.79 33.95 21.57
N PHE A 34 7.11 34.13 21.52
CA PHE A 34 7.69 35.48 21.31
C PHE A 34 7.27 36.14 19.99
N ASP A 35 6.92 35.34 18.99
CA ASP A 35 6.45 35.80 17.69
C ASP A 35 4.92 35.82 17.56
N GLY A 36 4.18 35.48 18.63
CA GLY A 36 2.72 35.44 18.64
C GLY A 36 2.12 34.40 17.69
N THR A 37 2.90 33.41 17.25
CA THR A 37 2.45 32.36 16.33
C THR A 37 1.45 31.37 16.95
N ASP A 38 1.40 31.32 18.27
CA ASP A 38 0.37 30.64 19.06
C ASP A 38 -1.01 31.31 18.99
N GLU A 39 -1.07 32.61 18.71
CA GLU A 39 -2.31 33.40 18.66
C GLU A 39 -2.67 33.90 17.24
N GLY A 40 -1.87 33.57 16.22
CA GLY A 40 -2.24 33.77 14.81
C GLY A 40 -1.79 35.05 14.12
N GLN A 41 -0.72 35.72 14.58
CA GLN A 41 -0.17 36.87 13.87
C GLN A 41 0.67 36.49 12.62
N ILE A 42 -0.05 36.20 11.52
CA ILE A 42 0.15 36.48 10.06
C ILE A 42 1.54 36.37 9.38
N PRO A 43 1.62 36.39 8.02
CA PRO A 43 1.23 35.42 6.98
C PRO A 43 2.46 34.64 6.46
N VAL A 44 2.24 33.79 5.46
CA VAL A 44 3.23 33.12 4.59
C VAL A 44 3.58 31.69 5.01
N LYS A 45 3.19 30.79 4.10
CA LYS A 45 3.72 29.44 3.87
C LYS A 45 5.05 29.17 4.57
N THR A 46 5.02 28.61 5.77
CA THR A 46 6.14 27.78 6.24
C THR A 46 5.70 26.91 7.41
N THR A 47 5.86 25.60 7.18
CA THR A 47 5.99 24.54 8.20
C THR A 47 4.73 24.18 9.00
N ILE A 48 4.05 23.16 8.48
CA ILE A 48 3.01 22.37 9.11
C ILE A 48 3.61 21.71 10.37
N ASN A 49 3.33 22.24 11.55
CA ASN A 49 3.39 21.54 12.84
C ASN A 49 2.59 22.31 13.91
N ALA A 50 1.35 22.67 13.57
CA ALA A 50 0.37 23.19 14.51
C ALA A 50 -0.87 22.31 14.42
N ASN A 51 -1.26 21.67 15.52
CA ASN A 51 -2.51 20.88 15.62
C ASN A 51 -3.74 21.78 15.88
N LYS A 52 -3.54 23.11 15.79
CA LYS A 52 -4.55 24.17 15.81
C LYS A 52 -4.13 25.24 14.81
N SER A 53 -5.08 25.77 14.05
CA SER A 53 -4.84 26.97 13.22
C SER A 53 -5.65 28.14 13.76
N ALA A 54 -4.97 29.23 14.07
CA ALA A 54 -5.61 30.52 14.25
C ALA A 54 -5.97 31.06 12.86
N PHE A 55 -7.27 31.17 12.57
CA PHE A 55 -7.77 31.84 11.38
C PHE A 55 -8.28 33.22 11.82
N HIS A 56 -7.71 34.29 11.27
CA HIS A 56 -8.38 35.58 11.29
C HIS A 56 -9.45 35.58 10.19
N ASP A 57 -10.73 35.58 10.57
CA ASP A 57 -11.80 36.03 9.69
C ASP A 57 -11.60 37.55 9.44
N PRO A 58 -11.55 38.02 8.18
CA PRO A 58 -11.53 39.46 7.89
C PRO A 58 -12.71 40.24 8.49
N LEU A 59 -13.77 39.56 8.95
CA LEU A 59 -14.94 40.15 9.60
C LEU A 59 -14.95 40.03 11.14
N ASN A 60 -13.89 39.49 11.76
CA ASN A 60 -13.78 39.38 13.22
C ASN A 60 -14.95 38.62 13.89
N GLN A 61 -15.56 37.67 13.18
CA GLN A 61 -16.61 36.82 13.75
C GLN A 61 -15.96 35.61 14.45
N PRO A 62 -16.44 35.24 15.65
CA PRO A 62 -15.92 34.09 16.35
C PRO A 62 -16.32 32.80 15.61
N LEU A 63 -15.38 32.18 14.89
CA LEU A 63 -15.57 30.83 14.41
C LEU A 63 -15.39 29.87 15.58
N ASN A 64 -16.50 29.26 16.01
CA ASN A 64 -16.61 28.29 17.11
C ASN A 64 -16.80 28.94 18.50
N ASN A 65 -18.05 29.29 18.83
CA ASN A 65 -18.49 29.71 20.18
C ASN A 65 -17.63 30.78 20.89
N GLY A 66 -17.08 31.75 20.16
CA GLY A 66 -16.31 32.85 20.76
C GLY A 66 -14.79 32.70 20.69
N LYS A 67 -14.25 31.59 20.15
CA LYS A 67 -12.80 31.38 19.98
C LYS A 67 -12.35 31.73 18.56
N ASN A 68 -11.11 32.18 18.37
CA ASN A 68 -10.52 32.54 17.06
C ASN A 68 -9.74 31.38 16.40
N CYS A 69 -9.88 30.15 16.91
CA CYS A 69 -9.13 29.00 16.43
C CYS A 69 -10.06 27.86 16.03
N VAL A 70 -9.75 27.29 14.87
CA VAL A 70 -10.43 26.12 14.33
C VAL A 70 -9.49 24.93 14.49
N ASP A 71 -10.05 23.85 15.04
CA ASP A 71 -9.40 22.56 15.12
C ASP A 71 -9.01 22.08 13.72
N ILE A 72 -7.76 21.65 13.55
CA ILE A 72 -7.32 21.07 12.28
C ILE A 72 -7.59 19.57 12.36
N ASN A 73 -8.44 19.04 11.49
CA ASN A 73 -8.59 17.60 11.42
C ASN A 73 -7.35 16.97 10.78
N GLU A 74 -6.39 16.50 11.57
CA GLU A 74 -5.17 15.91 11.02
C GLU A 74 -5.47 14.60 10.28
N CYS A 75 -6.51 13.87 10.67
CA CYS A 75 -6.91 12.62 10.03
C CYS A 75 -7.42 12.79 8.60
N ALA A 76 -7.69 14.02 8.15
CA ALA A 76 -8.00 14.32 6.76
C ALA A 76 -6.75 14.31 5.85
N PHE A 77 -5.54 14.29 6.43
CA PHE A 77 -4.29 14.21 5.67
C PHE A 77 -3.76 12.77 5.59
N VAL A 78 -3.22 12.41 4.43
CA VAL A 78 -2.66 11.08 4.19
C VAL A 78 -1.41 10.85 5.05
N ASN A 79 -1.21 9.62 5.53
CA ASN A 79 -0.02 9.17 6.27
C ASN A 79 0.22 9.84 7.64
N LYS A 80 -0.81 10.32 8.34
CA LYS A 80 -0.64 10.84 9.72
C LYS A 80 -0.45 9.77 10.78
N CYS A 81 -1.24 8.70 10.69
CA CYS A 81 -1.09 7.49 11.48
C CYS A 81 -0.80 6.33 10.53
N SER A 82 -0.02 5.34 10.97
CA SER A 82 0.24 4.17 10.12
C SER A 82 -0.99 3.28 9.94
N HIS A 83 -1.87 3.24 10.94
CA HIS A 83 -3.14 2.50 10.93
C HIS A 83 -4.32 3.47 11.15
N PHE A 84 -4.88 3.52 12.36
CA PHE A 84 -6.09 4.30 12.62
C PHE A 84 -5.76 5.67 13.21
N CYS A 85 -6.49 6.70 12.76
CA CYS A 85 -6.38 8.08 13.24
C CYS A 85 -7.71 8.53 13.85
N ASN A 86 -7.65 9.11 15.05
CA ASN A 86 -8.79 9.76 15.69
C ASN A 86 -8.48 11.23 15.94
N ASN A 87 -9.29 12.11 15.37
CA ASN A 87 -9.16 13.55 15.55
C ASN A 87 -9.69 13.97 16.93
N THR A 88 -9.00 14.89 17.59
CA THR A 88 -9.38 15.43 18.90
C THR A 88 -9.23 16.95 18.89
N GLU A 89 -9.89 17.67 19.79
CA GLU A 89 -9.75 19.13 19.82
C GLU A 89 -8.30 19.53 20.12
N GLY A 90 -7.63 20.14 19.14
CA GLY A 90 -6.25 20.60 19.19
C GLY A 90 -5.18 19.52 19.02
N SER A 91 -5.53 18.30 18.61
CA SER A 91 -4.59 17.18 18.42
C SER A 91 -5.22 15.99 17.71
N TYR A 92 -4.47 14.92 17.54
CA TYR A 92 -4.99 13.63 17.09
C TYR A 92 -4.34 12.50 17.89
N ARG A 93 -4.97 11.33 17.85
CA ARG A 93 -4.44 10.11 18.46
C ARG A 93 -4.42 8.98 17.45
N CYS A 94 -3.28 8.33 17.33
CA CYS A 94 -3.16 7.11 16.55
C CYS A 94 -3.48 5.87 17.40
N SER A 95 -4.10 4.88 16.79
CA SER A 95 -4.33 3.58 17.41
C SER A 95 -4.05 2.44 16.42
N CYS A 96 -3.79 1.25 16.97
CA CYS A 96 -3.33 0.10 16.22
C CYS A 96 -4.37 -1.01 16.15
N ALA A 97 -4.42 -1.70 15.01
CA ALA A 97 -5.15 -2.95 14.86
C ALA A 97 -4.67 -4.02 15.84
N THR A 98 -5.55 -5.00 16.13
CA THR A 98 -5.24 -6.13 17.00
C THR A 98 -3.97 -6.85 16.54
N GLY A 99 -3.06 -7.13 17.48
CA GLY A 99 -1.76 -7.74 17.20
C GLY A 99 -0.65 -6.72 16.90
N TYR A 100 -0.93 -5.43 16.95
CA TYR A 100 0.06 -4.35 16.80
C TYR A 100 0.09 -3.44 18.03
N ALA A 101 1.25 -2.87 18.32
CA ALA A 101 1.48 -1.90 19.38
C ALA A 101 2.05 -0.60 18.80
N LEU A 102 1.66 0.52 19.41
CA LEU A 102 2.11 1.85 19.03
C LEU A 102 3.57 2.04 19.49
N GLU A 103 4.41 2.55 18.61
CA GLU A 103 5.81 2.87 18.91
C GLU A 103 5.94 4.14 19.76
N ASN A 104 7.16 4.42 20.21
CA ASN A 104 7.47 5.60 21.03
C ASN A 104 7.15 6.93 20.32
N ASP A 105 7.11 6.94 18.98
CA ASP A 105 6.74 8.10 18.17
C ASP A 105 5.23 8.39 18.15
N GLN A 106 4.42 7.54 18.77
CA GLN A 106 2.96 7.63 18.85
C GLN A 106 2.22 7.69 17.50
N THR A 107 2.87 7.34 16.39
CA THR A 107 2.30 7.42 15.04
C THR A 107 2.44 6.12 14.24
N ILE A 108 3.44 5.30 14.57
CA ILE A 108 3.74 4.05 13.88
C ILE A 108 3.32 2.85 14.73
N CYS A 109 2.60 1.92 14.12
CA CYS A 109 2.22 0.65 14.71
C CYS A 109 3.17 -0.47 14.26
N LYS A 110 3.76 -1.21 15.19
CA LYS A 110 4.55 -2.42 14.92
C LYS A 110 3.86 -3.67 15.43
N ALA A 111 4.02 -4.77 14.68
CA ALA A 111 3.45 -6.05 15.06
C ALA A 111 4.08 -6.55 16.37
N VAL A 112 3.25 -6.91 17.34
CA VAL A 112 3.68 -7.50 18.60
C VAL A 112 4.24 -8.89 18.33
N ASN A 113 5.51 -9.12 18.67
CA ASN A 113 6.24 -10.36 18.36
C ASN A 113 6.28 -10.70 16.84
N GLY A 114 6.08 -9.71 15.97
CA GLY A 114 6.11 -9.92 14.52
C GLY A 114 7.51 -10.22 14.01
N ARG A 115 7.62 -11.20 13.11
CA ARG A 115 8.87 -11.52 12.40
C ARG A 115 8.61 -11.40 10.89
N PRO A 116 8.61 -10.16 10.34
CA PRO A 116 8.38 -9.97 8.92
C PRO A 116 9.49 -10.65 8.12
N MET A 117 9.10 -11.30 7.03
CA MET A 117 10.00 -11.97 6.09
C MET A 117 9.75 -11.37 4.72
N LEU A 118 10.83 -10.94 4.05
CA LEU A 118 10.74 -10.51 2.67
C LEU A 118 11.10 -11.69 1.77
N VAL A 119 10.16 -12.13 0.94
CA VAL A 119 10.40 -13.16 -0.06
C VAL A 119 10.69 -12.48 -1.39
N VAL A 120 11.83 -12.80 -1.99
CA VAL A 120 12.23 -12.27 -3.29
C VAL A 120 12.39 -13.40 -4.27
N ALA A 121 11.76 -13.27 -5.44
CA ALA A 121 12.02 -14.13 -6.58
C ALA A 121 13.01 -13.45 -7.52
N THR A 122 14.05 -14.18 -7.89
CA THR A 122 14.91 -13.86 -9.03
C THR A 122 14.42 -14.65 -10.26
N ASN A 123 15.20 -14.68 -11.33
CA ASN A 123 14.83 -15.43 -12.52
C ASN A 123 14.65 -16.94 -12.24
N HIS A 124 15.51 -17.56 -11.43
CA HIS A 124 15.55 -19.03 -11.31
C HIS A 124 15.44 -19.56 -9.88
N HIS A 125 15.31 -18.68 -8.88
CA HIS A 125 15.07 -19.10 -7.51
C HIS A 125 14.31 -18.03 -6.74
N ALA A 126 13.68 -18.45 -5.64
CA ALA A 126 13.14 -17.53 -4.64
C ALA A 126 13.78 -17.79 -3.29
N GLU A 127 14.00 -16.73 -2.52
CA GLU A 127 14.64 -16.79 -1.21
C GLU A 127 13.98 -15.83 -0.21
N ILE A 128 14.18 -16.10 1.08
CA ILE A 128 13.81 -15.20 2.16
C ILE A 128 15.01 -14.30 2.47
N LEU A 129 14.82 -13.00 2.33
CA LEU A 129 15.73 -11.99 2.86
C LEU A 129 15.41 -11.79 4.34
N LEU A 130 16.35 -12.19 5.19
CA LEU A 130 16.27 -11.99 6.64
C LEU A 130 16.99 -10.70 7.00
N ASN A 131 16.36 -9.87 7.83
CA ASN A 131 16.97 -8.65 8.38
C ASN A 131 17.99 -8.96 9.50
N SER A 132 18.70 -10.09 9.43
CA SER A 132 19.67 -10.50 10.45
C SER A 132 21.05 -10.63 9.83
N ASN A 133 22.09 -10.27 10.58
CA ASN A 133 23.50 -10.42 10.20
C ASN A 133 23.94 -11.89 9.98
N VAL A 134 23.01 -12.84 10.11
CA VAL A 134 23.23 -14.26 9.86
C VAL A 134 22.83 -14.55 8.41
N ALA A 135 23.84 -14.66 7.56
CA ALA A 135 23.74 -15.00 6.14
C ALA A 135 23.29 -16.46 5.95
N SER A 136 22.02 -16.74 6.20
CA SER A 136 21.37 -17.99 5.85
C SER A 136 20.21 -17.69 4.91
N SER A 137 20.53 -17.37 3.64
CA SER A 137 19.50 -17.40 2.60
C SER A 137 19.22 -18.87 2.27
N ARG A 138 18.03 -19.34 2.64
CA ARG A 138 17.54 -20.66 2.23
C ARG A 138 16.72 -20.47 0.96
N PHE A 139 17.13 -21.10 -0.12
CA PHE A 139 16.32 -21.18 -1.33
C PHE A 139 14.99 -21.89 -1.00
N LEU A 140 13.89 -21.18 -1.24
CA LEU A 140 12.53 -21.69 -1.05
C LEU A 140 12.03 -22.44 -2.28
N VAL A 141 12.39 -21.93 -3.45
CA VAL A 141 11.97 -22.43 -4.76
C VAL A 141 13.18 -22.39 -5.68
N LYS A 142 13.40 -23.45 -6.45
CA LYS A 142 14.33 -23.47 -7.59
C LYS A 142 13.55 -23.82 -8.85
N SER A 143 13.72 -23.04 -9.90
CA SER A 143 13.03 -23.26 -11.16
C SER A 143 13.97 -23.12 -12.35
N ASN A 144 13.86 -24.04 -13.30
CA ASN A 144 14.60 -23.97 -14.56
C ASN A 144 14.00 -22.89 -15.49
N ALA A 145 12.72 -22.56 -15.32
CA ALA A 145 12.03 -21.51 -16.06
C ALA A 145 12.06 -20.19 -15.29
N THR A 146 11.93 -19.07 -16.02
CA THR A 146 11.89 -17.74 -15.40
C THR A 146 10.64 -17.57 -14.54
N ILE A 147 10.83 -17.27 -13.25
CA ILE A 147 9.73 -16.92 -12.33
C ILE A 147 9.21 -15.53 -12.72
N LYS A 148 7.90 -15.44 -12.99
CA LYS A 148 7.22 -14.20 -13.37
C LYS A 148 6.45 -13.57 -12.22
N GLY A 149 6.00 -14.38 -11.26
CA GLY A 149 5.31 -13.93 -10.07
C GLY A 149 5.39 -14.99 -8.97
N ILE A 150 5.31 -14.55 -7.72
CA ILE A 150 5.34 -15.41 -6.54
C ILE A 150 4.34 -14.89 -5.49
N THR A 151 3.67 -15.81 -4.81
CA THR A 151 2.79 -15.51 -3.68
C THR A 151 2.86 -16.63 -2.65
N TYR A 152 2.33 -16.38 -1.46
CA TYR A 152 2.39 -17.34 -0.36
C TYR A 152 1.13 -17.32 0.49
N GLN A 153 0.88 -18.45 1.13
CA GLN A 153 -0.13 -18.61 2.17
C GLN A 153 0.48 -19.34 3.37
N HIS A 154 0.09 -18.91 4.56
CA HIS A 154 0.48 -19.56 5.80
C HIS A 154 -0.75 -19.74 6.67
N GLU A 155 -1.15 -20.99 6.85
CA GLU A 155 -2.19 -21.39 7.81
C GLU A 155 -1.64 -22.43 8.78
N LYS A 156 -1.61 -23.69 8.37
CA LYS A 156 -0.94 -24.79 9.11
C LYS A 156 0.42 -25.14 8.52
N ILE A 157 0.54 -25.01 7.20
CA ILE A 157 1.74 -25.33 6.43
C ILE A 157 2.00 -24.15 5.51
N SER A 158 3.23 -23.64 5.53
CA SER A 158 3.67 -22.61 4.58
C SER A 158 3.65 -23.18 3.17
N THR A 159 2.90 -22.53 2.30
CA THR A 159 2.76 -22.92 0.90
C THR A 159 3.12 -21.74 0.01
N PHE A 160 4.05 -21.97 -0.91
CA PHE A 160 4.47 -20.98 -1.90
C PHE A 160 3.92 -21.35 -3.26
N TYR A 161 3.46 -20.35 -4.01
CA TYR A 161 2.99 -20.48 -5.37
C TYR A 161 3.83 -19.58 -6.26
N TRP A 162 4.25 -20.09 -7.41
CA TRP A 162 4.95 -19.29 -8.41
C TRP A 162 4.46 -19.63 -9.80
N ILE A 163 4.58 -18.67 -10.69
CA ILE A 163 4.19 -18.82 -12.09
C ILE A 163 5.40 -18.64 -13.00
N THR A 164 5.52 -19.53 -13.96
CA THR A 164 6.53 -19.50 -15.03
C THR A 164 5.82 -19.66 -16.39
N ALA A 165 6.58 -19.67 -17.49
CA ALA A 165 6.03 -19.99 -18.79
C ALA A 165 5.39 -21.39 -18.88
N GLU A 166 5.75 -22.32 -17.99
CA GLU A 166 5.19 -23.69 -17.97
C GLU A 166 3.82 -23.73 -17.28
N GLY A 167 3.56 -22.81 -16.36
CA GLY A 167 2.35 -22.82 -15.56
C GLY A 167 2.53 -22.34 -14.12
N VAL A 168 1.54 -22.68 -13.29
CA VAL A 168 1.54 -22.39 -11.86
C VAL A 168 2.00 -23.63 -11.10
N SER A 169 3.02 -23.45 -10.29
CA SER A 169 3.59 -24.48 -9.42
C SER A 169 3.43 -24.10 -7.96
N ARG A 170 3.45 -25.11 -7.09
CA ARG A 170 3.29 -24.98 -5.65
C ARG A 170 4.37 -25.79 -4.92
N SER A 171 4.87 -25.26 -3.81
CA SER A 171 5.78 -25.94 -2.88
C SER A 171 5.24 -25.85 -1.46
N ASN A 172 5.19 -26.99 -0.78
CA ASN A 172 4.87 -27.09 0.65
C ASN A 172 5.70 -28.21 1.31
N SER A 173 5.40 -28.56 2.57
CA SER A 173 6.11 -29.63 3.28
C SER A 173 5.99 -31.02 2.63
N GLY A 174 5.01 -31.23 1.74
CA GLY A 174 4.80 -32.45 0.97
C GLY A 174 5.55 -32.50 -0.36
N GLY A 175 6.26 -31.42 -0.74
CA GLY A 175 7.06 -31.34 -1.96
C GLY A 175 6.58 -30.30 -2.95
N GLU A 176 7.15 -30.34 -4.15
CA GLU A 176 6.86 -29.44 -5.26
C GLU A 176 5.95 -30.11 -6.30
N SER A 177 4.98 -29.37 -6.82
CA SER A 177 4.02 -29.86 -7.81
C SER A 177 3.61 -28.75 -8.80
N LEU A 178 3.61 -29.04 -10.10
CA LEU A 178 2.94 -28.22 -11.12
C LEU A 178 1.42 -28.45 -10.99
N ILE A 179 0.66 -27.41 -10.64
CA ILE A 179 -0.78 -27.52 -10.37
C ILE A 179 -1.65 -27.05 -11.53
N TYR A 180 -1.10 -26.22 -12.42
CA TYR A 180 -1.80 -25.79 -13.63
C TYR A 180 -0.78 -25.58 -14.75
N LYS A 181 -1.05 -26.14 -15.93
CA LYS A 181 -0.19 -26.01 -17.10
C LYS A 181 -0.73 -24.92 -18.02
N ILE A 182 0.12 -23.96 -18.38
CA ILE A 182 -0.21 -22.91 -19.34
C ILE A 182 0.22 -23.35 -20.75
N ASN A 183 -0.65 -23.19 -21.74
CA ASN A 183 -0.36 -23.56 -23.13
C ASN A 183 -0.63 -22.42 -24.13
N ASP A 184 -1.43 -21.42 -23.76
CA ASP A 184 -2.04 -20.46 -24.70
C ASP A 184 -1.69 -19.00 -24.41
N VAL A 185 -1.03 -18.72 -23.28
CA VAL A 185 -0.73 -17.36 -22.81
C VAL A 185 0.67 -17.25 -22.21
N SER A 186 1.21 -16.03 -22.17
CA SER A 186 2.49 -15.72 -21.52
C SER A 186 2.26 -14.96 -20.22
N PRO A 187 2.53 -15.55 -19.05
CA PRO A 187 2.19 -14.92 -17.77
C PRO A 187 3.12 -13.77 -17.38
N SER A 188 2.56 -12.79 -16.66
CA SER A 188 3.23 -11.57 -16.22
C SER A 188 3.16 -11.31 -14.72
N GLY A 189 2.11 -11.75 -14.03
CA GLY A 189 1.91 -11.53 -12.59
C GLY A 189 1.02 -12.59 -11.95
N LEU A 190 1.04 -12.69 -10.62
CA LEU A 190 0.37 -13.74 -9.85
C LEU A 190 -0.20 -13.18 -8.54
N ALA A 191 -1.45 -13.51 -8.25
CA ALA A 191 -2.09 -13.23 -6.97
C ALA A 191 -2.89 -14.43 -6.47
N LEU A 192 -3.07 -14.52 -5.15
CA LEU A 192 -3.78 -15.60 -4.48
C LEU A 192 -4.90 -15.04 -3.61
N ASP A 193 -6.11 -15.51 -3.85
CA ASP A 193 -7.20 -15.33 -2.91
C ASP A 193 -7.03 -16.35 -1.78
N LYS A 194 -6.61 -15.85 -0.61
CA LYS A 194 -6.35 -16.69 0.57
C LYS A 194 -7.62 -17.23 1.21
N SER A 195 -8.78 -16.65 0.91
CA SER A 195 -10.06 -17.06 1.49
C SER A 195 -10.65 -18.26 0.75
N THR A 196 -10.53 -18.28 -0.58
CA THR A 196 -11.08 -19.34 -1.44
C THR A 196 -10.03 -20.32 -1.97
N GLY A 197 -8.76 -19.92 -1.97
CA GLY A 197 -7.66 -20.62 -2.62
C GLY A 197 -7.58 -20.39 -4.14
N ASN A 198 -8.43 -19.54 -4.70
CA ASN A 198 -8.41 -19.24 -6.13
C ASN A 198 -7.13 -18.49 -6.52
N ILE A 199 -6.58 -18.84 -7.68
CA ILE A 199 -5.34 -18.25 -8.19
C ILE A 199 -5.67 -17.33 -9.36
N TYR A 200 -5.19 -16.10 -9.28
CA TYR A 200 -5.35 -15.08 -10.31
C TYR A 200 -4.00 -14.86 -10.96
N PHE A 201 -3.96 -14.76 -12.28
CA PHE A 201 -2.74 -14.38 -12.97
C PHE A 201 -3.03 -13.48 -14.15
N SER A 202 -2.13 -12.51 -14.38
CA SER A 202 -2.14 -11.72 -15.61
C SER A 202 -1.27 -12.39 -16.65
N ALA A 203 -1.68 -12.28 -17.91
CA ALA A 203 -0.93 -12.83 -19.03
C ALA A 203 -1.18 -12.04 -20.32
N ILE A 204 -0.30 -12.24 -21.29
CA ILE A 204 -0.47 -11.78 -22.67
C ILE A 204 -0.91 -12.99 -23.50
N GLN A 205 -2.04 -12.87 -24.17
CA GLN A 205 -2.52 -13.84 -25.13
C GLN A 205 -1.93 -13.51 -26.51
N ASN A 206 -1.25 -14.50 -27.10
CA ASN A 206 -0.51 -14.34 -28.35
C ASN A 206 -1.45 -14.21 -29.57
N GLU A 207 -0.93 -13.53 -30.59
CA GLU A 207 -1.60 -13.07 -31.82
C GLU A 207 -2.48 -14.14 -32.52
N GLU A 208 -2.09 -15.41 -32.52
CA GLU A 208 -2.82 -16.51 -33.20
C GLU A 208 -4.23 -16.78 -32.63
N ALA A 209 -4.51 -16.34 -31.39
CA ALA A 209 -5.79 -16.58 -30.72
C ALA A 209 -6.80 -15.42 -30.83
N THR A 210 -6.43 -14.30 -31.47
CA THR A 210 -7.23 -13.05 -31.46
C THR A 210 -7.78 -12.70 -32.85
N PHE A 211 -9.04 -12.24 -32.91
CA PHE A 211 -9.71 -11.90 -34.16
C PHE A 211 -9.18 -10.60 -34.82
N ASP A 212 -8.53 -9.72 -34.06
CA ASP A 212 -8.04 -8.41 -34.50
C ASP A 212 -6.52 -8.36 -34.77
N GLY A 213 -5.80 -9.48 -34.59
CA GLY A 213 -4.36 -9.59 -34.81
C GLY A 213 -3.51 -8.75 -33.86
N LYS A 214 -4.04 -8.44 -32.66
CA LYS A 214 -3.32 -7.67 -31.63
C LYS A 214 -3.18 -8.50 -30.37
N ASN A 215 -1.99 -8.48 -29.76
CA ASN A 215 -1.78 -9.06 -28.44
C ASN A 215 -2.74 -8.43 -27.42
N GLN A 216 -3.49 -9.28 -26.71
CA GLN A 216 -4.42 -8.85 -25.68
C GLN A 216 -3.88 -9.27 -24.31
N SER A 217 -3.96 -8.38 -23.32
CA SER A 217 -3.73 -8.77 -21.95
C SER A 217 -5.00 -9.33 -21.33
N VAL A 218 -4.84 -10.38 -20.54
CA VAL A 218 -5.92 -11.03 -19.83
C VAL A 218 -5.59 -11.16 -18.34
N ILE A 219 -6.62 -11.17 -17.51
CA ILE A 219 -6.55 -11.69 -16.14
C ILE A 219 -7.38 -12.97 -16.11
N ARG A 220 -6.73 -14.07 -15.74
CA ARG A 220 -7.36 -15.39 -15.67
C ARG A 220 -7.44 -15.87 -14.22
N VAL A 221 -8.55 -16.52 -13.88
CA VAL A 221 -8.77 -17.17 -12.59
C VAL A 221 -8.71 -18.67 -12.76
N ILE A 222 -8.00 -19.35 -11.86
CA ILE A 222 -7.98 -20.80 -11.70
C ILE A 222 -8.72 -21.10 -10.39
N ALA A 223 -9.82 -21.83 -10.48
CA ALA A 223 -10.62 -22.16 -9.31
C ALA A 223 -9.93 -23.23 -8.46
N SER A 224 -9.89 -23.04 -7.14
CA SER A 224 -9.24 -23.99 -6.21
C SER A 224 -9.89 -25.37 -6.21
N ASN A 225 -11.18 -25.43 -6.49
CA ASN A 225 -11.99 -26.64 -6.54
C ASN A 225 -11.99 -27.35 -7.91
N SER A 226 -11.44 -26.73 -8.95
CA SER A 226 -11.36 -27.31 -10.29
C SER A 226 -10.22 -26.68 -11.08
N LEU A 227 -9.09 -27.39 -11.12
CA LEU A 227 -7.89 -26.97 -11.88
C LEU A 227 -8.12 -26.96 -13.41
N GLU A 228 -9.21 -27.57 -13.88
CA GLU A 228 -9.64 -27.53 -15.28
C GLU A 228 -10.48 -26.27 -15.58
N ALA A 229 -11.18 -25.73 -14.57
CA ALA A 229 -11.96 -24.52 -14.71
C ALA A 229 -11.07 -23.29 -14.62
N ASN A 230 -10.82 -22.69 -15.78
CA ASN A 230 -10.14 -21.42 -15.89
C ASN A 230 -10.92 -20.46 -16.77
N VAL A 231 -10.99 -19.20 -16.36
CA VAL A 231 -11.81 -18.18 -17.03
C VAL A 231 -11.03 -16.88 -17.12
N ASN A 232 -11.00 -16.28 -18.32
CA ASN A 232 -10.56 -14.90 -18.50
C ASN A 232 -11.65 -13.97 -17.98
N ILE A 233 -11.40 -13.28 -16.87
CA ILE A 233 -12.34 -12.35 -16.25
C ILE A 233 -12.14 -10.91 -16.72
N VAL A 234 -10.95 -10.61 -17.25
CA VAL A 234 -10.60 -9.32 -17.85
C VAL A 234 -9.88 -9.59 -19.17
N THR A 235 -10.23 -8.83 -20.19
CA THR A 235 -9.55 -8.80 -21.50
C THR A 235 -9.42 -7.36 -21.94
N THR A 236 -8.22 -6.93 -22.29
CA THR A 236 -7.93 -5.53 -22.65
C THR A 236 -6.80 -5.45 -23.68
N GLN A 237 -6.80 -4.35 -24.45
CA GLN A 237 -5.71 -4.01 -25.37
C GLN A 237 -4.55 -3.29 -24.66
N SER A 238 -4.75 -2.83 -23.42
CA SER A 238 -3.66 -2.33 -22.57
C SER A 238 -2.72 -3.47 -22.17
N ILE A 239 -1.47 -3.17 -21.89
CA ILE A 239 -0.52 -4.14 -21.35
C ILE A 239 -0.65 -4.16 -19.83
N ILE A 240 -1.13 -5.27 -19.29
CA ILE A 240 -1.18 -5.51 -17.83
C ILE A 240 0.22 -5.91 -17.35
N THR A 241 0.72 -5.27 -16.31
CA THR A 241 2.05 -5.55 -15.76
C THR A 241 2.02 -6.38 -14.50
N ASP A 242 1.08 -6.11 -13.59
CA ASP A 242 0.97 -6.83 -12.33
C ASP A 242 -0.44 -6.69 -11.75
N ILE A 243 -0.79 -7.60 -10.84
CA ILE A 243 -2.10 -7.72 -10.21
C ILE A 243 -1.98 -7.89 -8.70
N ALA A 244 -2.99 -7.43 -7.95
CA ALA A 244 -3.11 -7.68 -6.52
C ALA A 244 -4.57 -7.78 -6.11
N LEU A 245 -4.82 -8.43 -4.97
CA LEU A 245 -6.15 -8.70 -4.47
C LEU A 245 -6.32 -8.09 -3.08
N ASP A 246 -7.48 -7.50 -2.86
CA ASP A 246 -8.04 -7.26 -1.54
C ASP A 246 -9.09 -8.34 -1.25
N ASN A 247 -8.67 -9.37 -0.53
CA ASN A 247 -9.52 -10.51 -0.20
C ASN A 247 -10.64 -10.14 0.79
N GLN A 248 -10.49 -9.06 1.57
CA GLN A 248 -11.51 -8.67 2.55
C GLN A 248 -12.67 -7.93 1.87
N ASN A 249 -12.34 -7.05 0.92
CA ASN A 249 -13.33 -6.24 0.21
C ASN A 249 -13.73 -6.84 -1.16
N SER A 250 -13.17 -7.99 -1.52
CA SER A 250 -13.41 -8.66 -2.81
C SER A 250 -13.04 -7.80 -4.03
N ILE A 251 -11.92 -7.09 -3.95
CA ILE A 251 -11.46 -6.16 -4.99
C ILE A 251 -10.20 -6.70 -5.67
N LEU A 252 -10.18 -6.65 -7.01
CA LEU A 252 -9.01 -6.90 -7.85
C LEU A 252 -8.42 -5.57 -8.31
N PHE A 253 -7.11 -5.43 -8.17
CA PHE A 253 -6.34 -4.31 -8.69
C PHE A 253 -5.36 -4.79 -9.75
N TRP A 254 -5.15 -3.99 -10.79
CA TRP A 254 -4.06 -4.21 -11.73
C TRP A 254 -3.45 -2.92 -12.22
N SER A 255 -2.17 -3.02 -12.60
CA SER A 255 -1.45 -1.97 -13.30
C SER A 255 -1.52 -2.26 -14.78
N GLU A 256 -1.91 -1.28 -15.57
CA GLU A 256 -1.85 -1.39 -17.01
C GLU A 256 -1.28 -0.14 -17.65
N HIS A 257 -0.74 -0.28 -18.84
CA HIS A 257 -0.28 0.84 -19.64
C HIS A 257 -0.60 0.63 -21.11
N THR A 258 -0.91 1.72 -21.81
CA THR A 258 -1.03 1.74 -23.26
C THR A 258 0.18 2.42 -23.86
N LYS A 259 0.68 1.88 -24.99
CA LYS A 259 1.70 2.58 -25.76
C LYS A 259 1.07 3.86 -26.36
N PRO A 260 1.74 5.03 -26.31
CA PRO A 260 3.14 5.20 -25.93
C PRO A 260 3.43 5.64 -24.48
N TYR A 261 2.52 6.25 -23.70
CA TYR A 261 2.91 6.87 -22.39
C TYR A 261 1.86 6.94 -21.28
N THR A 262 0.73 6.25 -21.36
CA THR A 262 -0.30 6.34 -20.31
C THR A 262 -0.38 5.05 -19.51
N GLY A 263 0.05 5.10 -18.25
CA GLY A 263 -0.16 4.03 -17.30
C GLY A 263 -1.23 4.38 -16.28
N ARG A 264 -1.89 3.37 -15.74
CA ARG A 264 -2.97 3.52 -14.77
C ARG A 264 -3.08 2.32 -13.85
N ILE A 265 -3.67 2.57 -12.68
CA ILE A 265 -4.12 1.52 -11.78
C ILE A 265 -5.63 1.44 -11.91
N VAL A 266 -6.10 0.22 -12.08
CA VAL A 266 -7.51 -0.10 -12.23
C VAL A 266 -7.96 -0.92 -11.05
N ARG A 267 -9.21 -0.72 -10.62
CA ARG A 267 -9.90 -1.62 -9.71
C ARG A 267 -11.12 -2.23 -10.39
N ALA A 268 -11.43 -3.46 -10.02
CA ALA A 268 -12.66 -4.16 -10.36
C ALA A 268 -13.09 -5.04 -9.17
N THR A 269 -14.30 -5.58 -9.22
CA THR A 269 -14.64 -6.73 -8.37
C THR A 269 -13.80 -7.95 -8.79
N MET A 270 -13.60 -8.91 -7.89
CA MET A 270 -12.77 -10.09 -8.16
C MET A 270 -13.30 -11.01 -9.28
N ASP A 271 -14.55 -10.86 -9.70
CA ASP A 271 -15.10 -11.52 -10.90
C ASP A 271 -14.83 -10.75 -12.22
N GLY A 272 -14.09 -9.63 -12.14
CA GLY A 272 -13.74 -8.78 -13.28
C GLY A 272 -14.76 -7.67 -13.62
N GLN A 273 -15.88 -7.59 -12.90
CA GLN A 273 -16.93 -6.59 -13.16
C GLN A 273 -16.68 -5.24 -12.46
N SER A 274 -17.59 -4.28 -12.68
CA SER A 274 -17.60 -2.97 -11.97
C SER A 274 -16.27 -2.20 -12.02
N THR A 275 -15.66 -2.14 -13.19
CA THR A 275 -14.32 -1.58 -13.40
C THR A 275 -14.28 -0.06 -13.23
N MET A 276 -13.28 0.45 -12.50
CA MET A 276 -13.03 1.88 -12.33
C MET A 276 -11.52 2.21 -12.36
N TRP A 277 -11.16 3.33 -12.99
CA TRP A 277 -9.80 3.86 -12.99
C TRP A 277 -9.52 4.63 -11.68
N LEU A 278 -8.43 4.31 -11.00
CA LEU A 278 -8.07 4.95 -9.73
C LEU A 278 -7.05 6.08 -9.90
N ILE A 279 -6.02 5.85 -10.73
CA ILE A 279 -4.90 6.79 -10.92
C ILE A 279 -4.46 6.75 -12.37
N ILE A 280 -4.27 7.91 -13.00
CA ILE A 280 -3.61 8.06 -14.30
C ILE A 280 -2.20 8.59 -14.03
N ILE A 281 -1.18 7.80 -14.39
CA ILE A 281 0.22 8.18 -14.26
C ILE A 281 0.73 8.50 -15.67
N VAL A 282 1.03 9.77 -15.90
CA VAL A 282 1.76 10.24 -17.08
C VAL A 282 3.24 10.21 -16.72
N LEU A 283 3.90 9.03 -16.77
CA LEU A 283 5.36 8.79 -16.90
C LEU A 283 5.75 7.33 -16.56
N ASN A 284 6.84 6.88 -17.20
CA ASN A 284 7.28 5.49 -17.47
C ASN A 284 7.69 4.56 -16.30
N LEU A 285 7.15 4.67 -15.08
CA LEU A 285 7.58 3.82 -13.96
C LEU A 285 6.38 3.28 -13.13
N LEU A 286 5.66 2.27 -13.66
CA LEU A 286 4.50 1.66 -12.97
C LEU A 286 4.78 0.37 -12.19
N LYS A 287 6.01 -0.16 -12.18
CA LYS A 287 6.28 -1.46 -11.54
C LYS A 287 6.24 -1.46 -10.01
N PHE A 288 6.20 -0.31 -9.33
CA PHE A 288 6.43 -0.24 -7.88
C PHE A 288 5.21 0.13 -7.01
N VAL A 289 4.07 0.47 -7.60
CA VAL A 289 2.94 1.06 -6.85
C VAL A 289 2.05 0.00 -6.18
N ILE A 290 1.97 -1.21 -6.73
CA ILE A 290 0.95 -2.18 -6.30
C ILE A 290 1.31 -2.91 -4.99
N GLN A 291 2.58 -3.10 -4.67
CA GLN A 291 2.97 -3.94 -3.53
C GLN A 291 3.05 -3.19 -2.18
N ASN A 292 3.24 -1.86 -2.19
CA ASN A 292 3.35 -1.05 -0.97
C ASN A 292 2.12 -0.17 -0.67
N ASP A 293 1.36 0.27 -1.68
CA ASP A 293 0.26 1.21 -1.45
C ASP A 293 -1.08 0.51 -1.19
N ILE A 294 -1.26 -0.75 -1.60
CA ILE A 294 -2.48 -1.50 -1.27
C ILE A 294 -2.57 -1.81 0.23
N TYR A 295 -1.45 -2.00 0.92
CA TYR A 295 -1.41 -2.11 2.39
C TYR A 295 -1.64 -0.78 3.12
N LYS A 296 -1.60 0.36 2.41
CA LYS A 296 -1.86 1.70 2.96
C LYS A 296 -3.24 2.25 2.62
N LEU A 297 -3.97 1.57 1.74
CA LEU A 297 -5.33 1.92 1.32
C LEU A 297 -6.41 1.01 1.94
N MET A 298 -6.02 -0.04 2.66
CA MET A 298 -6.86 -0.83 3.59
C MET A 298 -6.61 -0.37 5.02
#